data_AF-A0A194XAX3-F1
#
_entry.id   AF-A0A194XAX3-F1
#
_cell.length_a   1.000
_cell.length_b   1.000
_cell.length_c   1.000
_cell.angle_alpha   90.00
_cell.angle_beta   90.00
_cell.angle_gamma   90.00
#
_symmetry.space_group_name_H-M   'P 1'
#
loop_
_entity.id
_entity.type
_entity.pdbx_description
1 polymer ?
#
loop_
_entity_poly.entity_id
_entity_poly.type
_entity_poly.pdbx_seq_one_letter_code
_entity_poly.pdbx_strand_id
1 'polypeptide(L)'
;MASKKGAYENTASDTDFRKKYDRAEYAQKAKDREAKEKEESKLRYEAKLAGKKYYAPLTGEETLTQARASRLDVSQNVGKVMLMPAGAATGKKGRGAGFYCEACDLTFKDNLQWVEHENSMQHLRAIGQTGEVKKASAEDVRERIERIWERMQEEKKDDVKTLGERLEIRKEEEEKDREERRRKRKELVERQRAEKEKEVKIKKEYGEDVRVEGEHDEDDMMASMGITGFGSSKK
;
A
#
# COMPACT_ATOMS: atom_id res chain seq x y z
N MET A 1 61.53 -31.01 -9.62
CA MET A 1 61.32 -29.91 -10.58
C MET A 1 60.54 -28.81 -9.88
N ALA A 2 61.21 -27.75 -9.42
CA ALA A 2 60.62 -26.68 -8.63
C ALA A 2 59.77 -25.77 -9.54
N SER A 3 58.49 -25.62 -9.19
CA SER A 3 57.57 -24.71 -9.88
C SER A 3 57.99 -23.26 -9.59
N LYS A 4 58.38 -22.52 -10.64
CA LYS A 4 58.67 -21.08 -10.57
C LYS A 4 57.36 -20.34 -10.32
N LYS A 5 57.10 -20.00 -9.06
CA LYS A 5 56.06 -19.02 -8.69
C LYS A 5 56.45 -17.64 -9.19
N GLY A 6 55.60 -17.05 -10.03
CA GLY A 6 55.79 -15.71 -10.58
C GLY A 6 55.52 -14.61 -9.56
N ALA A 7 56.21 -13.47 -9.71
CA ALA A 7 56.25 -12.32 -8.81
C ALA A 7 54.91 -11.55 -8.63
N TYR A 8 53.78 -12.12 -9.03
CA TYR A 8 52.46 -11.49 -9.02
C TYR A 8 51.45 -12.15 -8.07
N GLU A 9 51.83 -13.19 -7.32
CA GLU A 9 50.90 -13.83 -6.36
C GLU A 9 50.65 -12.99 -5.07
N ASN A 10 51.46 -11.97 -4.81
CA ASN A 10 51.40 -11.18 -3.57
C ASN A 10 51.14 -9.68 -3.81
N THR A 11 50.17 -9.33 -4.66
CA THR A 11 49.59 -7.97 -4.60
C THR A 11 48.47 -7.98 -3.57
N ALA A 12 48.70 -7.28 -2.46
CA ALA A 12 47.80 -7.10 -1.33
C ALA A 12 46.34 -6.84 -1.74
N SER A 13 45.43 -7.33 -0.90
CA SER A 13 43.96 -7.24 -0.97
C SER A 13 43.39 -5.82 -0.84
N ASP A 14 44.06 -4.81 -1.39
CA ASP A 14 43.71 -3.38 -1.28
C ASP A 14 42.78 -2.90 -2.41
N THR A 15 42.04 -3.83 -3.01
CA THR A 15 41.01 -3.52 -4.02
C THR A 15 39.67 -4.21 -3.74
N ASP A 16 39.48 -4.77 -2.54
CA ASP A 16 38.24 -5.47 -2.16
C ASP A 16 37.02 -4.54 -2.01
N PHE A 17 37.22 -3.21 -2.01
CA PHE A 17 36.14 -2.23 -2.15
C PHE A 17 35.57 -2.14 -3.58
N ARG A 18 36.24 -2.71 -4.58
CA ARG A 18 35.78 -2.69 -5.98
C ARG A 18 34.89 -3.89 -6.23
N LYS A 19 33.72 -3.64 -6.83
CA LYS A 19 32.76 -4.67 -7.24
C LYS A 19 33.45 -5.67 -8.19
N LYS A 20 33.78 -6.86 -7.69
CA LYS A 20 34.36 -7.94 -8.50
C LYS A 20 33.25 -8.57 -9.31
N TYR A 21 33.28 -8.39 -10.63
CA TYR A 21 32.35 -9.04 -11.54
C TYR A 21 32.80 -10.49 -11.75
N ASP A 22 32.03 -11.44 -11.23
CA ASP A 22 32.28 -12.87 -11.48
C ASP A 22 31.92 -13.22 -12.92
N ARG A 23 32.93 -13.47 -13.75
CA ARG A 23 32.75 -13.81 -15.17
C ARG A 23 31.89 -15.07 -15.36
N ALA A 24 31.92 -16.01 -14.43
CA ALA A 24 31.14 -17.24 -14.52
C ALA A 24 29.65 -16.97 -14.30
N GLU A 25 29.30 -16.19 -13.27
CA GLU A 25 27.92 -15.79 -12.97
C GLU A 25 27.32 -14.96 -14.12
N TYR A 26 28.09 -14.02 -14.67
CA TYR A 26 27.64 -13.22 -15.81
C TYR A 26 27.48 -14.05 -17.09
N ALA A 27 28.34 -15.05 -17.31
CA ALA A 27 28.20 -15.97 -18.43
C ALA A 27 26.95 -16.87 -18.28
N GLN A 28 26.61 -17.30 -17.07
CA GLN A 28 25.38 -18.03 -16.78
C GLN A 28 24.14 -17.13 -17.03
N LYS A 29 24.12 -15.93 -16.46
CA LYS A 29 23.04 -14.94 -16.70
C LYS A 29 22.87 -14.58 -18.17
N ALA A 30 23.95 -14.54 -18.95
CA ALA A 30 23.88 -14.32 -20.38
C ALA A 30 23.23 -15.51 -21.10
N LYS A 31 23.63 -16.74 -20.78
CA LYS A 31 23.02 -17.96 -21.33
C LYS A 31 21.54 -18.08 -21.00
N ASP A 32 21.16 -17.75 -19.77
CA ASP A 32 19.75 -17.79 -19.35
C ASP A 32 18.92 -16.76 -20.11
N ARG A 33 19.48 -15.58 -20.38
CA ARG A 33 18.82 -14.54 -21.18
C ARG A 33 18.70 -14.96 -22.63
N GLU A 34 19.76 -15.50 -23.23
CA GLU A 34 19.73 -16.03 -24.60
C GLU A 34 18.74 -17.19 -24.75
N ALA A 35 18.62 -18.06 -23.74
CA ALA A 35 17.65 -19.14 -23.74
C ALA A 35 16.22 -18.60 -23.74
N LYS A 36 15.91 -17.64 -22.86
CA LYS A 36 14.60 -16.96 -22.82
C LYS A 36 14.29 -16.22 -24.12
N GLU A 37 15.25 -15.49 -24.69
CA GLU A 37 15.07 -14.80 -25.96
C GLU A 37 14.83 -15.77 -27.13
N LYS A 38 15.50 -16.93 -27.13
CA LYS A 38 15.25 -17.99 -28.13
C LYS A 38 13.86 -18.61 -27.98
N GLU A 39 13.40 -18.85 -26.76
CA GLU A 39 12.05 -19.34 -26.48
C GLU A 39 11.00 -18.31 -26.92
N GLU A 40 11.15 -17.04 -26.54
CA GLU A 40 10.28 -15.96 -27.02
C GLU A 40 10.30 -15.82 -28.54
N SER A 41 11.46 -15.95 -29.18
CA SER A 41 11.58 -15.89 -30.64
C SER A 41 10.83 -17.03 -31.32
N LYS A 42 10.85 -18.24 -30.76
CA LYS A 42 10.06 -19.37 -31.27
C LYS A 42 8.57 -19.10 -31.12
N LEU A 43 8.13 -18.67 -29.94
CA LEU A 43 6.73 -18.33 -29.70
C LEU A 43 6.24 -17.17 -30.60
N ARG A 44 7.10 -16.19 -30.88
CA ARG A 44 6.82 -15.11 -31.85
C ARG A 44 6.66 -15.64 -33.26
N TYR A 45 7.53 -16.56 -33.67
CA TYR A 45 7.46 -17.19 -34.99
C TYR A 45 6.19 -18.03 -35.14
N GLU A 46 5.84 -18.83 -34.13
CA GLU A 46 4.61 -19.62 -34.08
C GLU A 46 3.36 -18.73 -34.11
N ALA A 47 3.33 -17.65 -33.34
CA ALA A 47 2.23 -16.68 -33.37
C ALA A 47 2.10 -16.03 -34.76
N LYS A 48 3.23 -15.68 -35.39
CA LYS A 48 3.26 -15.13 -36.75
C LYS A 48 2.75 -16.14 -37.78
N LEU A 49 3.12 -17.41 -37.66
CA LEU A 49 2.62 -18.50 -38.52
C LEU A 49 1.10 -18.67 -38.36
N ALA A 50 0.60 -18.54 -37.13
CA ALA A 50 -0.83 -18.55 -36.81
C ALA A 50 -1.56 -17.23 -37.18
N GLY A 51 -0.88 -16.25 -37.78
CA GLY A 51 -1.44 -14.95 -38.14
C GLY A 51 -1.82 -14.05 -36.95
N LYS A 52 -1.43 -14.41 -35.73
CA LYS A 52 -1.72 -13.66 -34.50
C LYS A 52 -0.50 -12.83 -34.09
N LYS A 53 -0.75 -11.64 -33.53
CA LYS A 53 0.34 -10.86 -32.92
C LYS A 53 0.79 -11.56 -31.64
N TYR A 54 2.10 -11.77 -31.50
CA TYR A 54 2.67 -12.34 -30.28
C TYR A 54 2.50 -11.38 -29.11
N TYR A 55 2.10 -11.94 -27.98
CA TYR A 55 2.01 -11.26 -26.70
C TYR A 55 2.64 -12.15 -25.65
N ALA A 56 3.37 -11.53 -24.71
CA ALA A 56 3.93 -12.27 -23.58
C ALA A 56 2.79 -12.98 -22.82
N PRO A 57 2.96 -14.26 -22.48
CA PRO A 57 1.93 -14.99 -21.76
C PRO A 57 1.71 -14.37 -20.39
N LEU A 58 0.43 -14.27 -20.03
CA LEU A 58 -0.06 -13.78 -18.76
C LEU A 58 0.48 -14.65 -17.61
N THR A 59 1.11 -14.04 -16.61
CA THR A 59 1.73 -14.74 -15.47
C THR A 59 0.73 -15.23 -14.42
N GLY A 60 -0.58 -14.97 -14.61
CA GLY A 60 -1.65 -15.47 -13.74
C GLY A 60 -1.90 -14.64 -12.47
N GLU A 61 -1.02 -13.70 -12.14
CA GLU A 61 -1.20 -12.73 -11.03
C GLU A 61 -1.96 -11.46 -11.46
N GLU A 62 -2.58 -11.48 -12.64
CA GLU A 62 -3.12 -10.26 -13.22
C GLU A 62 -4.37 -9.74 -12.51
N THR A 63 -4.41 -8.42 -12.39
CA THR A 63 -5.57 -7.71 -11.83
C THR A 63 -6.52 -7.31 -12.94
N LEU A 64 -7.81 -7.28 -12.62
CA LEU A 64 -8.80 -6.71 -13.53
C LEU A 64 -8.54 -5.20 -13.68
N THR A 65 -8.88 -4.67 -14.84
CA THR A 65 -8.63 -3.27 -15.18
C THR A 65 -9.41 -2.38 -14.23
N GLN A 66 -8.71 -1.47 -13.54
CA GLN A 66 -9.30 -0.54 -12.58
C GLN A 66 -9.32 0.87 -13.17
N ALA A 67 -10.21 1.71 -12.61
CA ALA A 67 -10.17 3.14 -12.89
C ALA A 67 -8.85 3.73 -12.40
N ARG A 68 -8.32 4.71 -13.13
CA ARG A 68 -7.07 5.40 -12.77
C ARG A 68 -7.20 6.06 -11.40
N ALA A 69 -6.22 5.83 -10.53
CA ALA A 69 -6.21 6.38 -9.18
C ALA A 69 -5.87 7.88 -9.15
N SER A 70 -4.98 8.32 -10.04
CA SER A 70 -4.55 9.71 -10.15
C SER A 70 -5.15 10.39 -11.38
N ARG A 71 -5.47 11.69 -11.23
CA ARG A 71 -5.71 12.57 -12.39
C ARG A 71 -4.39 12.85 -13.09
N LEU A 72 -4.42 12.85 -14.42
CA LEU A 72 -3.27 13.26 -15.24
C LEU A 72 -3.03 14.76 -15.08
N ASP A 73 -1.93 15.12 -14.43
CA ASP A 73 -1.56 16.52 -14.25
C ASP A 73 -0.74 17.02 -15.46
N VAL A 74 -1.45 17.46 -16.49
CA VAL A 74 -0.85 18.08 -17.69
C VAL A 74 -0.36 19.50 -17.40
N SER A 75 -0.86 20.13 -16.33
CA SER A 75 -0.61 21.55 -16.04
C SER A 75 0.86 21.83 -15.72
N GLN A 76 1.56 20.86 -15.13
CA GLN A 76 2.96 21.02 -14.74
C GLN A 76 3.91 21.24 -15.92
N ASN A 77 3.53 20.83 -17.12
CA ASN A 77 4.36 20.93 -18.31
C ASN A 77 4.01 22.16 -19.17
N VAL A 78 2.99 22.93 -18.80
CA VAL A 78 2.60 24.14 -19.52
C VAL A 78 3.66 25.22 -19.30
N GLY A 79 4.22 25.75 -20.39
CA GLY A 79 5.22 26.83 -20.36
C GLY A 79 6.65 26.40 -20.04
N LYS A 80 6.91 25.10 -19.77
CA LYS A 80 8.27 24.60 -19.56
C LYS A 80 8.92 24.22 -20.89
N VAL A 81 10.06 24.84 -21.19
CA VAL A 81 10.91 24.48 -22.34
C VAL A 81 12.10 23.67 -21.82
N MET A 82 12.20 22.41 -22.26
CA MET A 82 13.35 21.55 -21.90
C MET A 82 14.28 21.38 -23.10
N LEU A 83 15.57 21.62 -22.89
CA LEU A 83 16.60 21.34 -23.88
C LEU A 83 16.83 19.83 -23.97
N MET A 84 16.64 19.26 -25.16
CA MET A 84 16.91 17.85 -25.42
C MET A 84 18.25 17.68 -26.15
N PRO A 85 19.07 16.68 -25.78
CA PRO A 85 20.23 16.31 -26.58
C PRO A 85 19.76 15.76 -27.94
N ALA A 86 20.49 16.09 -29.01
CA ALA A 86 20.10 15.85 -30.40
C ALA A 86 19.84 14.37 -30.78
N GLY A 87 20.15 13.41 -29.91
CA GLY A 87 19.85 11.98 -30.09
C GLY A 87 18.61 11.47 -29.34
N ALA A 88 18.13 12.19 -28.32
CA ALA A 88 16.98 11.75 -27.50
C ALA A 88 15.61 12.02 -28.15
N ALA A 89 15.60 12.73 -29.29
CA ALA A 89 14.39 13.02 -30.04
C ALA A 89 13.98 11.90 -31.01
N THR A 90 14.90 10.97 -31.32
CA THR A 90 14.75 9.96 -32.36
C THR A 90 14.25 8.65 -31.77
N GLY A 91 12.95 8.61 -31.50
CA GLY A 91 12.26 7.42 -31.04
C GLY A 91 11.36 7.67 -29.83
N LYS A 92 10.56 6.66 -29.49
CA LYS A 92 9.74 6.68 -28.27
C LYS A 92 10.50 6.10 -27.06
N LYS A 93 11.59 5.36 -27.25
CA LYS A 93 12.39 4.80 -26.15
C LYS A 93 13.44 5.80 -25.68
N GLY A 94 13.47 6.08 -24.38
CA GLY A 94 14.45 6.97 -23.74
C GLY A 94 13.79 8.06 -22.90
N ARG A 95 14.59 8.87 -22.19
CA ARG A 95 14.13 10.03 -21.41
C ARG A 95 14.02 11.27 -22.31
N GLY A 96 13.10 11.21 -23.27
CA GLY A 96 12.77 12.36 -24.11
C GLY A 96 11.94 13.43 -23.37
N ALA A 97 11.72 14.61 -23.98
CA ALA A 97 10.76 15.58 -23.49
C ALA A 97 9.33 15.09 -23.76
N GLY A 98 8.47 15.27 -22.77
CA GLY A 98 7.09 14.81 -22.79
C GLY A 98 6.75 13.96 -21.58
N PHE A 99 5.66 13.19 -21.69
CA PHE A 99 5.22 12.25 -20.66
C PHE A 99 6.01 10.96 -20.78
N TYR A 100 6.51 10.46 -19.65
CA TYR A 100 7.28 9.22 -19.60
C TYR A 100 6.50 8.13 -18.89
N CYS A 101 6.45 6.95 -19.51
CA CYS A 101 5.87 5.73 -18.94
C CYS A 101 6.98 4.85 -18.39
N GLU A 102 6.95 4.64 -17.07
CA GLU A 102 7.87 3.75 -16.37
C GLU A 102 7.65 2.27 -16.74
N ALA A 103 6.40 1.85 -16.94
CA ALA A 103 6.07 0.46 -17.24
C ALA A 103 6.51 0.01 -18.64
N CYS A 104 6.54 0.93 -19.62
CA CYS A 104 6.83 0.62 -21.01
C CYS A 104 8.16 1.19 -21.53
N ASP A 105 8.83 2.02 -20.73
CA ASP A 105 10.02 2.78 -21.13
C ASP A 105 9.81 3.64 -22.39
N LEU A 106 8.61 4.22 -22.52
CA LEU A 106 8.23 5.06 -23.65
C LEU A 106 7.95 6.50 -23.23
N THR A 107 8.47 7.46 -23.99
CA THR A 107 8.12 8.88 -23.92
C THR A 107 7.20 9.30 -25.04
N PHE A 108 6.18 10.08 -24.70
CA PHE A 108 5.19 10.64 -25.61
C PHE A 108 5.20 12.16 -25.51
N LYS A 109 5.26 12.83 -26.66
CA LYS A 109 5.33 14.29 -26.75
C LYS A 109 3.96 14.96 -26.66
N ASP A 110 2.90 14.21 -26.96
CA ASP A 110 1.52 14.69 -27.01
C ASP A 110 0.68 14.01 -25.92
N ASN A 111 -0.24 14.78 -25.33
CA ASN A 111 -1.19 14.33 -24.32
C ASN A 111 -2.11 13.23 -24.86
N LEU A 112 -2.59 13.36 -26.10
CA LEU A 112 -3.51 12.38 -26.69
C LEU A 112 -2.82 11.03 -26.87
N GLN A 113 -1.60 11.05 -27.39
CA GLN A 113 -0.78 9.85 -27.54
C GLN A 113 -0.43 9.23 -26.20
N TRP A 114 -0.23 10.04 -25.16
CA TRP A 114 0.00 9.56 -23.80
C TRP A 114 -1.22 8.82 -23.24
N VAL A 115 -2.41 9.41 -23.34
CA VAL A 115 -3.66 8.80 -22.86
C VAL A 115 -3.99 7.53 -23.65
N GLU A 116 -3.80 7.54 -24.97
CA GLU A 116 -3.99 6.37 -25.82
C GLU A 116 -3.01 5.25 -25.44
N HIS A 117 -1.75 5.60 -25.12
CA HIS A 117 -0.78 4.63 -24.65
C HIS A 117 -1.19 3.99 -23.33
N GLU A 118 -1.60 4.78 -22.33
CA GLU A 118 -2.06 4.26 -21.03
C GLU A 118 -3.28 3.33 -21.18
N ASN A 119 -4.16 3.59 -22.15
CA ASN A 119 -5.31 2.74 -22.43
C ASN A 119 -5.00 1.57 -23.38
N SER A 120 -3.80 1.51 -23.94
CA SER A 120 -3.45 0.47 -24.90
C SER A 120 -3.23 -0.87 -24.19
N MET A 121 -3.65 -1.97 -24.83
CA MET A 121 -3.41 -3.34 -24.32
C MET A 121 -1.92 -3.66 -24.11
N GLN A 122 -1.03 -2.93 -24.79
CA GLN A 122 0.43 -3.09 -24.60
C GLN A 122 0.86 -2.59 -23.23
N HIS A 123 0.32 -1.44 -22.80
CA HIS A 123 0.60 -0.87 -21.49
C HIS A 123 -0.07 -1.65 -20.37
N LEU A 124 -1.35 -2.00 -20.53
CA LEU A 124 -2.10 -2.77 -19.54
C LEU A 124 -1.41 -4.11 -19.23
N ARG A 125 -0.91 -4.82 -20.24
CA ARG A 125 -0.15 -6.06 -20.03
C ARG A 125 1.22 -5.85 -19.42
N ALA A 126 1.88 -4.72 -19.68
CA ALA A 126 3.13 -4.38 -19.01
C ALA A 126 2.92 -4.14 -17.50
N ILE A 127 1.73 -3.67 -17.11
CA ILE A 127 1.31 -3.50 -15.71
C ILE A 127 0.74 -4.82 -15.12
N GLY A 128 0.39 -5.80 -15.95
CA GLY A 128 -0.27 -7.04 -15.53
C GLY A 128 -1.78 -6.87 -15.33
N GLN A 129 -2.44 -6.14 -16.24
CA GLN A 129 -3.89 -6.00 -16.30
C GLN A 129 -4.47 -6.65 -17.56
N THR A 130 -5.57 -7.38 -17.38
CA THR A 130 -6.17 -8.23 -18.43
C THR A 130 -6.94 -7.45 -19.50
N GLY A 131 -7.16 -6.14 -19.31
CA GLY A 131 -8.04 -5.33 -20.16
C GLY A 131 -9.53 -5.59 -19.93
N GLU A 132 -9.88 -6.54 -19.05
CA GLU A 132 -11.25 -6.85 -18.68
C GLU A 132 -11.66 -6.05 -17.44
N VAL A 133 -12.93 -5.63 -17.39
CA VAL A 133 -13.51 -4.83 -16.31
C VAL A 133 -14.56 -5.66 -15.57
N LYS A 134 -14.61 -5.55 -14.24
CA LYS A 134 -15.67 -6.16 -13.43
C LYS A 134 -17.03 -5.56 -13.79
N LYS A 135 -18.04 -6.42 -13.98
CA LYS A 135 -19.43 -5.97 -14.07
C LYS A 135 -19.88 -5.49 -12.69
N ALA A 136 -20.43 -4.29 -12.62
CA ALA A 136 -20.89 -3.70 -11.35
C ALA A 136 -22.19 -4.37 -10.88
N SER A 137 -22.28 -4.63 -9.58
CA SER A 137 -23.52 -5.05 -8.90
C SER A 137 -24.35 -3.83 -8.48
N ALA A 138 -25.62 -4.05 -8.11
CA ALA A 138 -26.47 -2.98 -7.58
C ALA A 138 -25.96 -2.44 -6.22
N GLU A 139 -25.29 -3.29 -5.44
CA GLU A 139 -24.68 -2.93 -4.15
C GLU A 139 -23.46 -2.03 -4.39
N ASP A 140 -22.60 -2.35 -5.36
CA ASP A 140 -21.42 -1.55 -5.71
C ASP A 140 -21.83 -0.13 -6.14
N VAL A 141 -22.96 0.00 -6.84
CA VAL A 141 -23.48 1.30 -7.29
C VAL A 141 -23.96 2.12 -6.11
N ARG A 142 -24.66 1.51 -5.14
CA ARG A 142 -25.12 2.20 -3.92
C ARG A 142 -23.95 2.70 -3.09
N GLU A 143 -22.97 1.84 -2.82
CA GLU A 143 -21.76 2.21 -2.08
C GLU A 143 -21.00 3.35 -2.78
N ARG A 144 -20.94 3.31 -4.13
CA ARG A 144 -20.28 4.36 -4.90
C ARG A 144 -21.04 5.69 -4.82
N ILE A 145 -22.36 5.68 -4.86
CA ILE A 145 -23.19 6.88 -4.73
C ILE A 145 -23.02 7.48 -3.32
N GLU A 146 -23.07 6.65 -2.28
CA GLU A 146 -22.87 7.09 -0.90
C GLU A 146 -21.50 7.77 -0.73
N ARG A 147 -20.43 7.14 -1.24
CA ARG A 147 -19.08 7.72 -1.18
C ARG A 147 -18.94 9.06 -1.92
N ILE A 148 -19.63 9.21 -3.06
CA ILE A 148 -19.65 10.48 -3.81
C ILE A 148 -20.44 11.53 -3.04
N TRP A 149 -21.58 11.14 -2.46
CA TRP A 149 -22.41 12.02 -1.65
C TRP A 149 -21.68 12.53 -0.41
N GLU A 150 -20.98 11.64 0.32
CA GLU A 150 -20.15 12.00 1.47
C GLU A 150 -19.08 13.02 1.08
N ARG A 151 -18.33 12.76 0.00
CA ARG A 151 -17.33 13.71 -0.51
C ARG A 151 -17.93 15.07 -0.87
N MET A 152 -19.10 15.08 -1.51
CA MET A 152 -19.80 16.35 -1.83
C MET A 152 -20.26 17.08 -0.56
N GLN A 153 -20.61 16.36 0.52
CA GLN A 153 -20.96 16.99 1.79
C GLN A 153 -19.73 17.55 2.51
N GLU A 154 -18.59 16.85 2.46
CA GLU A 154 -17.31 17.35 2.96
C GLU A 154 -16.88 18.62 2.23
N GLU A 155 -16.88 18.61 0.88
CA GLU A 155 -16.55 19.79 0.08
C GLU A 155 -17.47 20.98 0.41
N LYS A 156 -18.77 20.74 0.63
CA LYS A 156 -19.72 21.79 1.06
C LYS A 156 -19.42 22.33 2.46
N LYS A 157 -19.00 21.48 3.41
CA LYS A 157 -18.60 21.92 4.76
C LYS A 157 -17.33 22.78 4.70
N ASP A 158 -16.37 22.40 3.86
CA ASP A 158 -15.12 23.15 3.67
C ASP A 158 -15.37 24.50 2.99
N ASP A 159 -16.33 24.57 2.07
CA ASP A 159 -16.74 25.78 1.36
C ASP A 159 -17.51 26.81 2.24
N VAL A 160 -17.74 26.52 3.52
CA VAL A 160 -18.38 27.45 4.45
C VAL A 160 -17.46 28.64 4.72
N LYS A 161 -17.84 29.81 4.17
CA LYS A 161 -17.04 31.03 4.16
C LYS A 161 -17.33 31.97 5.34
N THR A 162 -18.46 31.82 6.04
CA THR A 162 -18.82 32.72 7.14
C THR A 162 -18.33 32.18 8.49
N LEU A 163 -17.94 33.09 9.41
CA LEU A 163 -17.41 32.73 10.72
C LEU A 163 -18.46 32.07 11.63
N GLY A 164 -19.72 32.50 11.53
CA GLY A 164 -20.83 31.98 12.33
C GLY A 164 -21.13 30.52 12.03
N GLU A 165 -21.27 30.17 10.75
CA GLU A 165 -21.52 28.79 10.31
C GLU A 165 -20.35 27.86 10.68
N ARG A 166 -19.10 28.34 10.64
CA ARG A 166 -17.93 27.57 11.12
C ARG A 166 -17.95 27.28 12.63
N LEU A 167 -18.46 28.22 13.44
CA LEU A 167 -18.58 28.03 14.88
C LEU A 167 -19.71 27.05 15.23
N GLU A 168 -20.78 27.02 14.46
CA GLU A 168 -21.88 26.07 14.63
C GLU A 168 -21.44 24.65 14.26
N ILE A 169 -20.75 24.49 13.11
CA ILE A 169 -20.19 23.19 12.71
C ILE A 169 -19.23 22.65 13.77
N ARG A 170 -18.34 23.48 14.32
CA ARG A 170 -17.44 23.05 15.42
C ARG A 170 -18.18 22.64 16.68
N LYS A 171 -19.25 23.36 17.05
CA LYS A 171 -20.05 23.00 18.23
C LYS A 171 -20.74 21.66 18.04
N GLU A 172 -21.29 21.41 16.85
CA GLU A 172 -21.90 20.12 16.51
C GLU A 172 -20.87 18.97 16.51
N GLU A 173 -19.65 19.22 16.01
CA GLU A 173 -18.54 18.26 16.08
C GLU A 173 -18.11 17.97 17.53
N GLU A 174 -17.94 19.00 18.37
CA GLU A 174 -17.61 18.84 19.79
C GLU A 174 -18.70 18.10 20.58
N GLU A 175 -19.97 18.31 20.22
CA GLU A 175 -21.09 17.62 20.83
C GLU A 175 -21.12 16.13 20.42
N LYS A 176 -20.92 15.82 19.15
CA LYS A 176 -20.78 14.44 18.65
C LYS A 176 -19.59 13.72 19.31
N ASP A 177 -18.45 14.40 19.44
CA ASP A 177 -17.28 13.86 20.14
C ASP A 177 -17.58 13.56 21.61
N ARG A 178 -18.35 14.44 22.27
CA ARG A 178 -18.78 14.23 23.66
C ARG A 178 -19.73 13.03 23.76
N GLU A 179 -20.64 12.85 22.82
CA GLU A 179 -21.54 11.71 22.76
C GLU A 179 -20.79 10.40 22.46
N GLU A 180 -19.82 10.40 21.56
CA GLU A 180 -18.95 9.25 21.32
C GLU A 180 -18.13 8.89 22.56
N ARG A 181 -17.55 9.88 23.24
CA ARG A 181 -16.83 9.65 24.52
C ARG A 181 -17.76 9.06 25.56
N ARG A 182 -19.03 9.49 25.61
CA ARG A 182 -20.05 8.91 26.50
C ARG A 182 -20.40 7.48 26.10
N ARG A 183 -20.53 7.16 24.82
CA ARG A 183 -20.75 5.79 24.33
C ARG A 183 -19.57 4.87 24.63
N LYS A 184 -18.34 5.29 24.30
CA LYS A 184 -17.09 4.54 24.59
C LYS A 184 -16.95 4.25 26.08
N ARG A 185 -17.29 5.22 26.96
CA ARG A 185 -17.32 5.00 28.41
C ARG A 185 -18.36 3.97 28.83
N LYS A 186 -19.56 3.99 28.24
CA LYS A 186 -20.62 3.00 28.54
C LYS A 186 -20.22 1.59 28.10
N GLU A 187 -19.67 1.42 26.89
CA GLU A 187 -19.16 0.13 26.40
C GLU A 187 -18.05 -0.44 27.28
N LEU A 188 -17.11 0.41 27.74
CA LEU A 188 -16.05 -0.03 28.65
C LEU A 188 -16.61 -0.52 29.99
N VAL A 189 -17.59 0.19 30.56
CA VAL A 189 -18.24 -0.21 31.81
C VAL A 189 -19.04 -1.51 31.62
N GLU A 190 -19.72 -1.68 30.50
CA GLU A 190 -20.47 -2.89 30.18
C GLU A 190 -19.56 -4.10 29.97
N ARG A 191 -18.43 -3.91 29.27
CA ARG A 191 -17.40 -4.94 29.12
C ARG A 191 -16.80 -5.36 30.46
N GLN A 192 -16.49 -4.41 31.33
CA GLN A 192 -16.00 -4.70 32.69
C GLN A 192 -17.04 -5.44 33.53
N ARG A 193 -18.33 -5.12 33.40
CA ARG A 193 -19.41 -5.87 34.08
C ARG A 193 -19.52 -7.29 33.56
N ALA A 194 -19.44 -7.50 32.25
CA ALA A 194 -19.46 -8.83 31.65
C ALA A 194 -18.24 -9.69 32.06
N GLU A 195 -17.06 -9.08 32.21
CA GLU A 195 -15.86 -9.75 32.73
C GLU A 195 -16.04 -10.13 34.21
N LYS A 196 -16.57 -9.23 35.06
CA LYS A 196 -16.90 -9.53 36.45
C LYS A 196 -17.96 -10.63 36.61
N GLU A 197 -19.00 -10.64 35.77
CA GLU A 197 -20.00 -11.72 35.80
C GLU A 197 -19.42 -13.07 35.37
N LYS A 198 -18.46 -13.08 34.43
CA LYS A 198 -17.71 -14.29 34.07
C LYS A 198 -16.81 -14.74 35.21
N GLU A 199 -16.11 -13.83 35.88
CA GLU A 199 -15.29 -14.15 37.06
C GLU A 199 -16.14 -14.67 38.23
N VAL A 200 -17.32 -14.08 38.48
CA VAL A 200 -18.25 -14.57 39.51
C VAL A 200 -18.81 -15.94 39.13
N LYS A 201 -19.10 -16.20 37.86
CA LYS A 201 -19.50 -17.55 37.39
C LYS A 201 -18.37 -18.56 37.54
N ILE A 202 -17.14 -18.20 37.19
CA ILE A 202 -15.95 -19.06 37.36
C ILE A 202 -15.69 -19.31 38.86
N LYS A 203 -15.79 -18.29 39.72
CA LYS A 203 -15.66 -18.45 41.19
C LYS A 203 -16.80 -19.30 41.77
N LYS A 204 -18.02 -19.21 41.22
CA LYS A 204 -19.14 -20.04 41.65
C LYS A 204 -18.98 -21.50 41.21
N GLU A 205 -18.46 -21.75 40.02
CA GLU A 205 -18.09 -23.10 39.56
C GLU A 205 -16.91 -23.67 40.34
N TYR A 206 -15.97 -22.84 40.80
CA TYR A 206 -14.82 -23.26 41.61
C TYR A 206 -15.13 -23.38 43.12
N GLY A 207 -16.21 -22.76 43.59
CA GLY A 207 -16.62 -22.74 45.00
C GLY A 207 -17.55 -23.88 45.42
N GLU A 208 -17.99 -24.74 44.49
CA GLU A 208 -18.83 -25.90 44.82
C GLU A 208 -18.02 -27.12 45.33
N ASP A 209 -16.68 -27.10 45.25
CA ASP A 209 -15.84 -28.28 45.59
C ASP A 209 -14.80 -28.10 46.71
N VAL A 210 -14.66 -26.95 47.39
CA VAL A 210 -13.78 -26.85 48.58
C VAL A 210 -14.35 -25.91 49.64
N ARG A 211 -15.10 -26.48 50.59
CA ARG A 211 -15.37 -25.86 51.89
C ARG A 211 -14.17 -26.08 52.80
N VAL A 212 -13.30 -25.07 52.92
CA VAL A 212 -12.33 -24.97 54.02
C VAL A 212 -12.45 -23.57 54.62
N GLU A 213 -12.72 -23.55 55.93
CA GLU A 213 -12.89 -22.38 56.78
C GLU A 213 -11.64 -21.49 56.79
N GLY A 214 -11.82 -20.18 56.65
CA GLY A 214 -10.72 -19.21 56.74
C GLY A 214 -11.09 -17.87 56.10
N GLU A 215 -11.76 -17.02 56.87
CA GLU A 215 -12.04 -15.62 56.56
C GLU A 215 -10.74 -14.87 56.22
N HIS A 216 -10.68 -14.28 55.02
CA HIS A 216 -9.81 -13.15 54.76
C HIS A 216 -10.51 -12.20 53.79
N ASP A 217 -11.27 -11.29 54.38
CA ASP A 217 -11.87 -10.16 53.67
C ASP A 217 -10.74 -9.28 53.10
N GLU A 218 -10.92 -8.86 51.86
CA GLU A 218 -9.96 -8.10 51.05
C GLU A 218 -9.56 -6.75 51.71
N ASP A 219 -10.31 -6.31 52.73
CA ASP A 219 -10.10 -5.09 53.51
C ASP A 219 -8.85 -5.17 54.43
N ASP A 220 -8.50 -6.34 54.96
CA ASP A 220 -7.32 -6.50 55.84
C ASP A 220 -6.01 -6.50 55.05
N MET A 221 -6.05 -7.00 53.81
CA MET A 221 -4.92 -6.94 52.89
C MET A 221 -4.66 -5.52 52.41
N MET A 222 -5.72 -4.71 52.23
CA MET A 222 -5.61 -3.28 51.87
C MET A 222 -5.05 -2.42 53.02
N ALA A 223 -5.36 -2.77 54.26
CA ALA A 223 -4.79 -2.14 55.46
C ALA A 223 -3.29 -2.44 55.62
N SER A 224 -2.83 -3.65 55.26
CA SER A 224 -1.41 -4.04 55.33
C SER A 224 -0.51 -3.32 54.31
N MET A 225 -1.09 -2.79 53.22
CA MET A 225 -0.38 -2.06 52.17
C MET A 225 -0.31 -0.53 52.42
N GLY A 226 -0.75 -0.05 53.58
CA GLY A 226 -0.48 1.31 54.05
C GLY A 226 -1.28 2.43 53.36
N ILE A 227 -2.38 2.13 52.67
CA ILE A 227 -3.31 3.15 52.16
C ILE A 227 -4.37 3.41 53.22
N THR A 228 -3.98 4.14 54.26
CA THR A 228 -4.91 4.68 55.26
C THR A 228 -4.81 6.20 55.24
N GLY A 229 -5.80 6.86 54.61
CA GLY A 229 -6.12 8.26 54.88
C GLY A 229 -5.64 9.29 53.85
N PHE A 230 -6.49 9.57 52.85
CA PHE A 230 -6.62 10.93 52.33
C PHE A 230 -7.99 11.46 52.78
N GLY A 231 -7.95 12.46 53.66
CA GLY A 231 -9.04 12.80 54.58
C GLY A 231 -10.40 13.07 53.94
N SER A 232 -11.44 12.51 54.56
CA SER A 232 -12.79 13.05 54.48
C SER A 232 -12.83 14.42 55.17
N SER A 233 -12.72 15.50 54.41
CA SER A 233 -13.12 16.83 54.90
C SER A 233 -14.64 16.92 54.82
N LYS A 234 -15.30 16.87 55.97
CA LYS A 234 -16.75 17.03 56.08
C LYS A 234 -17.10 18.52 56.10
N LYS A 235 -17.77 18.98 55.03
CA LYS A 235 -18.91 19.92 55.08
C LYS A 235 -19.68 19.81 53.78
#